data_AF-A0A848MHG9-F1
#
_entry.id   AF-A0A848MHG9-F1
#
_cell.length_a   1.000
_cell.length_b   1.000
_cell.length_c   1.000
_cell.angle_alpha   90.00
_cell.angle_beta   90.00
_cell.angle_gamma   90.00
#
_symmetry.space_group_name_H-M   'P 1'
#
loop_
_entity.id
_entity.type
_entity.pdbx_description
1 polymer ?
#
loop_
_entity_poly.entity_id
_entity_poly.type
_entity_poly.pdbx_seq_one_letter_code
_entity_poly.pdbx_strand_id
1 'polypeptide(L)'
;MKIIIKTLLASLLLGCSFATQATATSPFFFWLNSYQCQGTDRFSGLQLMPVYVSAFTPIGATFAAFSVFHGRAILFSISCERQINP
;
A
#
# COMPACT_ATOMS: atom_id res chain seq x y z
N MET A 1 -23.24 -35.17 30.89
CA MET A 1 -22.15 -35.96 30.27
C MET A 1 -22.05 -35.62 28.80
N LYS A 2 -20.84 -35.20 28.39
CA LYS A 2 -20.23 -35.17 27.04
C LYS A 2 -21.10 -34.77 25.84
N ILE A 3 -20.94 -33.50 25.46
CA ILE A 3 -21.09 -32.97 24.10
C ILE A 3 -20.01 -33.62 23.23
N ILE A 4 -20.39 -34.40 22.22
CA ILE A 4 -19.49 -34.85 21.15
C ILE A 4 -20.19 -34.53 19.82
N ILE A 5 -20.28 -33.24 19.51
CA ILE A 5 -20.63 -32.77 18.18
C ILE A 5 -19.30 -32.69 17.42
N LYS A 6 -19.05 -33.76 16.66
CA LYS A 6 -18.27 -33.81 15.41
C LYS A 6 -17.21 -32.70 15.27
N THR A 7 -16.02 -33.02 15.77
CA THR A 7 -14.74 -32.47 15.32
C THR A 7 -14.58 -32.69 13.81
N LEU A 8 -15.18 -31.83 13.01
CA LEU A 8 -14.98 -31.75 11.56
C LEU A 8 -14.79 -30.27 11.22
N LEU A 9 -13.65 -29.97 10.60
CA LEU A 9 -13.19 -28.67 10.09
C LEU A 9 -12.40 -27.73 11.03
N ALA A 10 -11.77 -28.23 12.09
CA ALA A 10 -10.72 -27.49 12.80
C ALA A 10 -9.31 -27.64 12.18
N SER A 11 -9.18 -28.28 11.02
CA SER A 11 -7.89 -28.59 10.39
C SER A 11 -7.65 -27.84 9.08
N LEU A 12 -8.45 -26.83 8.74
CA LEU A 12 -8.10 -25.88 7.68
C LEU A 12 -7.15 -24.78 8.20
N LEU A 13 -6.25 -25.16 9.11
CA LEU A 13 -4.98 -24.49 9.36
C LEU A 13 -4.03 -24.81 8.18
N LEU A 14 -4.43 -24.39 6.97
CA LEU A 14 -3.47 -24.06 5.92
C LEU A 14 -2.86 -22.74 6.41
N GLY A 15 -1.77 -22.78 7.17
CA GLY A 15 -0.51 -23.16 6.55
C GLY A 15 -0.14 -22.12 5.49
N CYS A 16 -0.40 -20.83 5.74
CA CYS A 16 0.35 -19.75 5.11
C CYS A 16 1.77 -19.77 5.66
N SER A 17 2.49 -20.84 5.32
CA SER A 17 3.94 -20.80 5.21
C SER A 17 4.23 -19.60 4.31
N PHE A 18 4.71 -18.51 4.90
CA PHE A 18 5.37 -17.47 4.15
C PHE A 18 6.57 -18.14 3.50
N ALA A 19 6.35 -18.64 2.28
CA ALA A 19 7.40 -19.00 1.36
C ALA A 19 8.18 -17.70 1.13
N THR A 20 9.25 -17.54 1.91
CA THR A 20 10.40 -16.72 1.57
C THR A 20 11.02 -17.33 0.32
N GLN A 21 10.32 -17.22 -0.80
CA GLN A 21 10.94 -17.34 -2.10
C GLN A 21 11.67 -16.02 -2.34
N ALA A 22 12.84 -15.91 -1.70
CA ALA A 22 13.88 -15.04 -2.17
C ALA A 22 14.33 -15.64 -3.51
N THR A 23 13.62 -15.28 -4.58
CA THR A 23 13.98 -15.57 -5.96
C THR A 23 15.28 -14.82 -6.24
N ALA A 24 16.39 -15.50 -5.96
CA ALA A 24 17.73 -15.10 -6.36
C ALA A 24 17.86 -15.30 -7.88
N THR A 25 17.23 -14.43 -8.66
CA THR A 25 17.47 -14.30 -10.11
C THR A 25 17.20 -12.85 -10.53
N SER A 26 18.27 -12.19 -11.02
CA SER A 26 18.36 -10.82 -11.55
C SER A 26 18.85 -9.76 -10.54
N PRO A 27 19.84 -8.91 -10.88
CA PRO A 27 20.17 -7.76 -10.05
C PRO A 27 18.91 -6.91 -9.96
N PHE A 28 18.46 -6.68 -8.73
CA PHE A 28 17.30 -5.88 -8.40
C PHE A 28 17.38 -4.49 -9.05
N PHE A 29 16.84 -4.35 -10.26
CA PHE A 29 16.32 -3.08 -10.71
C PHE A 29 15.00 -2.87 -9.96
N PHE A 30 15.10 -2.38 -8.72
CA PHE A 30 13.96 -1.74 -8.09
C PHE A 30 13.72 -0.44 -8.86
N TRP A 31 12.96 -0.51 -9.94
CA TRP A 31 12.59 0.69 -10.67
C TRP A 31 11.67 1.51 -9.76
N LEU A 32 12.14 2.69 -9.35
CA LEU A 32 11.28 3.69 -8.75
C LEU A 32 10.18 4.01 -9.75
N ASN A 33 8.93 3.90 -9.30
CA ASN A 33 7.78 4.27 -10.10
C ASN A 33 7.38 5.69 -9.77
N SER A 34 7.02 6.45 -10.79
CA SER A 34 6.43 7.77 -10.64
C SER A 34 4.96 7.61 -10.29
N TYR A 35 4.51 8.30 -9.26
CA TYR A 35 3.12 8.35 -8.82
C TYR A 35 2.66 9.79 -8.86
N GLN A 36 1.44 9.99 -9.35
CA GLN A 36 0.71 11.24 -9.16
C GLN A 36 -0.19 11.04 -7.95
N CYS A 37 0.03 11.85 -6.92
CA CYS A 37 -0.73 11.81 -5.70
C CYS A 37 -1.62 13.04 -5.58
N GLN A 38 -2.88 12.81 -5.22
CA GLN A 38 -3.87 13.83 -4.98
C GLN A 38 -4.30 13.74 -3.52
N GLY A 39 -4.13 14.85 -2.80
CA GLY A 39 -4.54 14.97 -1.41
C GLY A 39 -5.76 15.86 -1.28
N THR A 40 -6.54 15.66 -0.23
CA THR A 40 -7.63 16.56 0.16
C THR A 40 -7.24 17.30 1.44
N ASP A 41 -7.48 18.61 1.45
CA ASP A 41 -7.25 19.48 2.60
C ASP A 41 -8.10 19.03 3.79
N ARG A 42 -7.45 18.87 4.94
CA ARG A 42 -8.04 18.28 6.15
C ARG A 42 -9.21 19.10 6.71
N PHE A 43 -9.22 20.41 6.51
CA PHE A 43 -10.19 21.31 7.14
C PHE A 43 -11.29 21.72 6.18
N SER A 44 -10.92 22.00 4.93
CA SER A 44 -11.86 22.53 3.92
C SER A 44 -12.46 21.44 3.03
N GLY A 45 -11.88 20.24 2.99
CA GLY A 45 -12.28 19.20 2.03
C GLY A 45 -11.92 19.55 0.58
N LEU A 46 -11.19 20.64 0.35
CA LEU A 46 -10.77 21.05 -0.98
C LEU A 46 -9.64 20.14 -1.48
N GLN A 47 -9.67 19.81 -2.77
CA GLN A 47 -8.58 19.07 -3.37
C GLN A 47 -7.32 19.95 -3.42
N LEU A 48 -6.21 19.42 -2.94
CA LEU A 48 -4.90 20.04 -3.03
C LEU A 48 -4.34 19.83 -4.45
N MET A 49 -3.40 20.69 -4.81
CA MET A 49 -2.68 20.55 -6.07
C MET A 49 -1.98 19.18 -6.14
N PRO A 50 -2.09 18.45 -7.27
CA PRO A 50 -1.46 17.14 -7.40
C PRO A 50 0.07 17.25 -7.29
N VAL A 51 0.68 16.24 -6.68
CA VAL A 51 2.13 16.15 -6.49
C VAL A 51 2.66 14.89 -7.14
N TYR A 52 3.84 14.97 -7.73
CA TYR A 52 4.52 13.83 -8.33
C TYR A 52 5.62 13.35 -7.38
N VAL A 53 5.57 12.06 -7.05
CA VAL A 53 6.54 11.43 -6.15
C VAL A 53 7.04 10.13 -6.75
N SER A 54 8.29 9.77 -6.45
CA SER A 54 8.88 8.51 -6.87
C SER A 54 8.94 7.55 -5.68
N ALA A 55 8.38 6.35 -5.84
CA ALA A 55 8.37 5.34 -4.78
C ALA A 55 8.41 3.92 -5.36
N PHE A 56 8.78 2.96 -4.52
CA PHE A 56 8.76 1.53 -4.88
C PHE A 56 7.36 0.91 -4.82
N THR A 57 6.52 1.43 -3.92
CA THR A 57 5.16 0.92 -3.68
C THR A 57 4.16 2.07 -3.62
N PRO A 58 2.86 1.82 -3.88
CA PRO A 58 1.82 2.83 -3.73
C PRO A 58 1.75 3.40 -2.30
N ILE A 59 1.91 2.54 -1.29
CA ILE A 59 1.92 2.96 0.12
C ILE A 59 3.10 3.91 0.38
N GLY A 60 4.30 3.58 -0.13
CA GLY A 60 5.46 4.45 -0.04
C GLY A 60 5.24 5.80 -0.71
N ALA A 61 4.53 5.83 -1.85
CA ALA A 61 4.14 7.07 -2.52
C ALA A 61 3.19 7.92 -1.66
N THR A 62 2.22 7.30 -0.99
CA THR A 62 1.30 7.99 -0.08
C THR A 62 2.04 8.67 1.07
N PHE A 63 3.02 7.98 1.68
CA PHE A 63 3.85 8.57 2.75
C PHE A 63 4.72 9.73 2.22
N ALA A 64 5.35 9.56 1.06
CA ALA A 64 6.14 10.63 0.44
C ALA A 64 5.28 11.86 0.13
N ALA A 65 4.10 11.65 -0.47
CA ALA A 65 3.16 12.72 -0.79
C ALA A 65 2.64 13.42 0.48
N PHE A 66 2.40 12.68 1.56
CA PHE A 66 2.01 13.27 2.85
C PHE A 66 3.05 14.28 3.36
N SER A 67 4.35 13.96 3.24
CA SER A 67 5.43 14.90 3.57
C SER A 67 5.41 16.14 2.69
N VAL A 68 5.12 16.00 1.39
CA VAL A 68 5.02 17.14 0.45
C VAL A 68 3.80 18.01 0.72
N PHE A 69 2.68 17.44 1.18
CA PHE A 69 1.51 18.22 1.58
C PHE A 69 1.68 18.98 2.90
N HIS A 70 2.86 18.94 3.55
CA HIS A 70 3.19 19.70 4.76
C HIS A 70 2.11 19.60 5.87
N GLY A 71 1.47 18.43 6.01
CA GLY A 71 0.40 18.21 6.99
C GLY A 71 -0.97 18.82 6.64
N ARG A 72 -1.14 19.35 5.42
CA ARG A 72 -2.44 19.84 4.93
C ARG A 72 -3.42 18.73 4.58
N ALA A 73 -2.94 17.55 4.22
CA ALA A 73 -3.75 16.35 4.00
C ALA A 73 -3.54 15.34 5.14
N ILE A 74 -4.50 14.43 5.33
CA ILE A 74 -4.33 13.25 6.19
C ILE A 74 -3.83 12.10 5.30
N LEU A 75 -2.99 11.20 5.82
CA LEU A 75 -2.45 10.07 5.06
C LEU A 75 -3.55 9.27 4.32
N PHE A 76 -4.70 9.04 4.96
CA PHE A 76 -5.83 8.29 4.40
C PHE A 76 -6.64 9.04 3.34
N SER A 77 -6.46 10.37 3.22
CA SER A 77 -7.12 11.20 2.21
C SER A 77 -6.23 11.48 0.99
N ILE A 78 -5.10 10.76 0.88
CA ILE A 78 -4.17 10.84 -0.24
C ILE A 78 -4.36 9.61 -1.12
N SER A 79 -4.77 9.84 -2.37
CA SER A 79 -4.82 8.82 -3.40
C SER A 79 -3.61 8.97 -4.31
N CYS A 80 -2.88 7.89 -4.57
CA CYS A 80 -1.72 7.88 -5.44
C CYS A 80 -1.93 6.89 -6.58
N GLU A 81 -1.85 7.38 -7.81
CA GLU A 81 -1.95 6.56 -9.01
C GLU A 81 -0.59 6.49 -9.70
N ARG A 82 -0.19 5.28 -10.08
CA ARG A 82 1.07 5.06 -10.80
C ARG A 82 0.96 5.69 -12.18
N GLN A 83 1.85 6.62 -12.47
CA GLN A 83 1.96 7.20 -13.80
C GLN A 83 2.71 6.22 -14.69
N ILE A 84 2.00 5.67 -15.66
CA ILE A 84 2.62 4.98 -16.80
C ILE A 84 2.96 6.10 -17.78
N ASN A 85 4.16 6.68 -17.65
CA ASN A 85 4.65 7.55 -18.71
C ASN A 85 4.75 6.68 -19.99
N PRO A 86 4.13 7.10 -21.11
CA PRO A 86 4.26 6.40 -22.39
C PRO A 86 5.71 6.41 -22.90
#